data_AF-A0A1V5XK87-F1
#
_entry.id   AF-A0A1V5XK87-F1
#
_cell.length_a   1.000
_cell.length_b   1.000
_cell.length_c   1.000
_cell.angle_alpha   90.00
_cell.angle_beta   90.00
_cell.angle_gamma   90.00
#
_symmetry.space_group_name_H-M   'P 1'
#
loop_
_entity.id
_entity.type
_entity.pdbx_description
1 polymer ?
#
loop_
_entity_poly.entity_id
_entity_poly.type
_entity_poly.pdbx_seq_one_letter_code
_entity_poly.pdbx_strand_id
1 'polypeptide(L)'
;MKRGFRFQTGEIKEIARELKEKGFAEVDIDIESEIQGVFDDLKEYGIFFGSDCTLDYDAANSADEKEFFARASLPDGLYIDFYLVDQPEED
;
A
#
# COMPACT_ATOMS: atom_id res chain seq x y z
N MET A 1 14.54 4.92 14.88
CA MET A 1 13.60 4.71 13.76
C MET A 1 12.85 3.42 14.05
N LYS A 2 11.55 3.48 14.36
CA LYS A 2 10.74 2.24 14.40
C LYS A 2 10.72 1.74 12.96
N ARG A 3 11.35 0.61 12.66
CA ARG A 3 11.17 -0.06 11.37
C ARG A 3 9.69 -0.45 11.30
N GLY A 4 8.90 0.31 10.54
CA GLY A 4 7.60 -0.16 10.08
C GLY A 4 7.79 -1.47 9.33
N PHE A 5 6.84 -2.38 9.44
CA PHE A 5 6.90 -3.63 8.70
C PHE A 5 6.22 -3.36 7.35
N ARG A 6 7.01 -3.32 6.27
CA ARG A 6 6.50 -3.21 4.90
C ARG A 6 6.34 -4.62 4.33
N PHE A 7 5.16 -4.90 3.76
CA PHE A 7 4.84 -6.15 3.10
C PHE A 7 5.18 -6.05 1.60
N GLN A 8 5.49 -7.17 0.97
CA GLN A 8 5.59 -7.23 -0.50
C GLN A 8 4.21 -7.49 -1.12
N THR A 9 4.02 -7.15 -2.39
CA THR A 9 2.77 -7.39 -3.13
C THR A 9 2.28 -8.83 -3.08
N GLY A 10 3.17 -9.82 -2.94
CA GLY A 10 2.82 -11.24 -2.79
C GLY A 10 2.33 -11.67 -1.39
N GLU A 11 2.46 -10.83 -0.37
CA GLU A 11 2.09 -11.13 1.02
C GLU A 11 0.64 -10.71 1.36
N ILE A 12 -0.29 -10.97 0.42
CA ILE A 12 -1.69 -10.48 0.50
C ILE A 12 -2.39 -10.93 1.78
N LYS A 13 -2.14 -12.17 2.25
CA LYS A 13 -2.79 -12.69 3.46
C LYS A 13 -2.36 -11.90 4.70
N GLU A 14 -1.09 -11.53 4.76
CA GLU A 14 -0.49 -10.75 5.83
C GLU A 14 -0.97 -9.30 5.77
N ILE A 15 -1.03 -8.70 4.57
CA ILE A 15 -1.61 -7.38 4.32
C ILE A 15 -3.07 -7.34 4.81
N ALA A 16 -3.87 -8.33 4.41
CA ALA A 16 -5.27 -8.44 4.81
C ALA A 16 -5.44 -8.60 6.33
N ARG A 17 -4.54 -9.34 6.99
CA ARG A 17 -4.54 -9.48 8.45
C ARG A 17 -4.22 -8.14 9.10
N GLU A 18 -3.18 -7.46 8.63
CA GLU A 18 -2.72 -6.18 9.19
C GLU A 18 -3.81 -5.12 9.09
N LEU A 19 -4.47 -5.01 7.93
CA LEU A 19 -5.61 -4.12 7.72
C LEU A 19 -6.75 -4.38 8.71
N LYS A 20 -7.08 -5.65 8.96
CA LYS A 20 -8.15 -6.02 9.91
C LYS A 20 -7.78 -5.78 11.37
N GLU A 21 -6.50 -5.92 11.73
CA GLU A 21 -6.03 -5.80 13.11
C GLU A 21 -5.69 -4.35 13.51
N LYS A 22 -5.08 -3.59 12.59
CA LYS A 22 -4.50 -2.26 12.86
C LYS A 22 -5.17 -1.13 12.12
N GLY A 23 -5.94 -1.43 11.09
CA GLY A 23 -6.58 -0.44 10.24
C GLY A 23 -5.69 0.09 9.12
N PHE A 24 -4.43 -0.35 9.03
CA PHE A 24 -3.53 0.08 7.97
C PHE A 24 -2.46 -0.96 7.64
N ALA A 25 -1.88 -0.87 6.44
CA ALA A 25 -0.72 -1.66 6.03
C ALA A 25 0.25 -0.80 5.20
N GLU A 26 1.53 -1.16 5.21
CA GLU A 26 2.57 -0.57 4.39
C GLU A 26 3.03 -1.61 3.38
N VAL A 27 3.08 -1.28 2.09
CA VAL A 27 3.36 -2.23 1.00
C VAL A 27 4.42 -1.66 0.08
N ASP A 28 5.48 -2.44 -0.14
CA ASP A 28 6.48 -2.16 -1.17
C ASP A 28 5.95 -2.59 -2.54
N ILE A 29 6.12 -1.72 -3.54
CA ILE A 29 5.78 -1.95 -4.95
C ILE A 29 7.00 -1.63 -5.83
N ASP A 30 7.17 -2.40 -6.90
CA ASP A 30 8.17 -2.11 -7.93
C ASP A 30 7.64 -1.08 -8.94
N ILE A 31 6.34 -1.17 -9.27
CA ILE A 31 5.65 -0.28 -10.21
C ILE A 31 4.21 -0.02 -9.79
N GLU A 32 3.69 1.15 -10.16
CA GLU A 32 2.32 1.58 -9.84
C GLU A 32 1.24 0.56 -10.28
N SER A 33 1.44 -0.15 -11.39
CA SER A 33 0.45 -1.11 -11.88
C SER A 33 0.23 -2.30 -10.94
N GLU A 34 1.13 -2.56 -10.01
CA GLU A 34 0.96 -3.62 -9.00
C GLU A 34 -0.10 -3.28 -7.95
N ILE A 35 -0.36 -1.98 -7.72
CA ILE A 35 -1.37 -1.52 -6.75
C ILE A 35 -2.74 -2.13 -7.07
N GLN A 36 -3.11 -2.18 -8.36
CA GLN A 36 -4.38 -2.75 -8.76
C GLN A 36 -4.45 -4.26 -8.50
N GLY A 37 -3.33 -4.98 -8.66
CA GLY A 37 -3.24 -6.40 -8.31
C GLY A 37 -3.45 -6.65 -6.83
N VAL A 38 -2.82 -5.83 -5.98
CA VAL A 38 -3.02 -5.88 -4.51
C VAL A 38 -4.49 -5.68 -4.16
N PHE A 39 -5.18 -4.72 -4.78
CA PHE A 39 -6.61 -4.51 -4.55
C PHE A 39 -7.48 -5.68 -5.00
N ASP A 40 -7.14 -6.31 -6.13
CA ASP A 40 -7.89 -7.44 -6.65
C ASP A 40 -7.75 -8.67 -5.75
N ASP A 41 -6.53 -8.96 -5.27
CA ASP A 41 -6.28 -10.10 -4.39
C ASP A 41 -6.89 -9.88 -2.99
N LEU A 42 -6.92 -8.64 -2.49
CA LEU A 42 -7.55 -8.31 -1.21
C LEU A 42 -9.08 -8.55 -1.20
N LYS A 43 -9.73 -8.58 -2.37
CA LYS A 43 -11.15 -8.94 -2.49
C LYS A 43 -11.42 -10.37 -2.02
N GLU A 44 -10.47 -11.29 -2.21
CA GLU A 44 -10.59 -12.68 -1.71
C GLU A 44 -10.67 -12.74 -0.18
N TYR A 45 -10.16 -11.71 0.50
CA TYR A 45 -10.18 -11.57 1.95
C TYR A 45 -11.32 -10.68 2.46
N GLY A 46 -12.22 -10.25 1.58
CA GLY A 46 -13.38 -9.41 1.91
C GLY A 46 -13.05 -7.94 2.12
N ILE A 47 -11.90 -7.47 1.64
CA ILE A 47 -11.49 -6.06 1.67
C ILE A 47 -11.71 -5.50 0.27
N PHE A 48 -12.58 -4.49 0.14
CA PHE A 48 -13.02 -3.98 -1.15
C PHE A 48 -12.62 -2.53 -1.31
N PHE A 49 -11.60 -2.29 -2.14
CA PHE A 49 -11.30 -0.96 -2.65
C PHE A 49 -12.31 -0.65 -3.76
N GLY A 50 -13.38 0.06 -3.39
CA GLY A 50 -14.42 0.49 -4.33
C GLY A 50 -13.90 1.54 -5.32
N SER A 51 -14.75 1.94 -6.26
CA SER A 51 -14.47 3.03 -7.22
C SER A 51 -14.21 4.38 -6.55
N ASP A 52 -14.57 4.53 -5.27
CA ASP A 52 -14.32 5.72 -4.45
C ASP A 52 -12.96 5.64 -3.71
N CYS A 53 -12.19 4.56 -3.90
CA CYS A 53 -10.80 4.51 -3.46
C CYS A 53 -10.03 5.62 -4.18
N THR A 54 -9.50 6.55 -3.39
CA THR A 54 -8.65 7.62 -3.88
C THR A 54 -7.21 7.27 -3.56
N LEU A 55 -6.38 7.23 -4.59
CA LEU A 55 -4.93 7.23 -4.44
C LEU A 55 -4.50 8.67 -4.19
N ASP A 56 -4.08 8.93 -2.96
CA ASP A 56 -3.50 10.20 -2.56
C ASP A 56 -1.99 10.15 -2.83
N TYR A 57 -1.60 10.58 -4.03
CA TYR A 57 -0.20 10.75 -4.42
C TYR A 57 0.40 12.03 -3.81
N ASP A 58 -0.43 12.98 -3.38
CA ASP A 58 0.02 14.22 -2.73
C ASP A 58 0.49 13.97 -1.29
N ALA A 59 0.06 12.88 -0.66
CA ALA A 59 0.62 12.40 0.59
C ALA A 59 2.16 12.20 0.50
N ALA A 60 2.69 11.84 -0.69
CA ALA A 60 4.13 11.72 -0.92
C ALA A 60 4.89 13.04 -0.79
N ASN A 61 4.25 14.17 -1.16
CA ASN A 61 4.87 15.49 -1.06
C ASN A 61 5.07 15.96 0.40
N SER A 62 4.40 15.31 1.36
CA SER A 62 4.48 15.65 2.78
C SER A 62 5.26 14.62 3.62
N ALA A 63 5.67 13.50 3.04
CA ALA A 63 6.41 12.44 3.72
C ALA A 63 7.92 12.70 3.65
N ASP A 64 8.64 12.55 4.77
CA ASP A 64 10.12 12.56 4.81
C ASP A 64 10.74 11.31 4.13
N GLU A 65 9.92 10.36 3.68
CA GLU A 65 10.32 9.10 3.08
C GLU A 65 10.23 9.19 1.55
N LYS A 66 11.39 9.27 0.89
CA LYS A 66 11.50 9.34 -0.58
C LYS A 66 10.82 8.19 -1.32
N GLU A 67 10.70 7.05 -0.66
CA GLU A 67 10.10 5.83 -1.21
C GLU A 67 8.57 5.91 -1.16
N PHE A 68 7.96 6.78 -0.35
CA PHE A 68 6.50 6.86 -0.26
C PHE A 68 5.91 7.31 -1.60
N PHE A 69 5.03 6.48 -2.16
CA PHE A 69 4.45 6.67 -3.48
C PHE A 69 3.01 7.21 -3.40
N ALA A 70 2.13 6.50 -2.69
CA ALA A 70 0.72 6.89 -2.57
C ALA A 70 0.05 6.24 -1.36
N ARG A 71 -1.00 6.88 -0.84
CA ARG A 71 -1.94 6.26 0.10
C ARG A 71 -3.25 5.90 -0.59
N ALA A 72 -3.68 4.65 -0.47
CA ALA A 72 -5.02 4.22 -0.83
C ALA A 72 -5.92 4.20 0.42
N SER A 73 -6.93 5.06 0.46
CA SER A 73 -7.88 5.09 1.59
C SER A 73 -9.21 4.44 1.21
N LEU A 74 -9.77 3.66 2.13
CA LEU A 74 -11.13 3.12 2.02
C LEU A 74 -12.14 3.96 2.83
N PRO A 75 -13.44 3.89 2.49
CA PRO A 75 -14.50 4.61 3.21
C PRO A 75 -14.66 4.25 4.70
N ASP A 76 -14.18 3.07 5.11
CA ASP A 76 -14.24 2.57 6.49
C ASP A 76 -13.05 3.04 7.35
N GLY A 77 -12.19 3.90 6.80
CA GLY A 77 -11.02 4.45 7.50
C GLY A 77 -9.79 3.55 7.44
N LEU A 78 -9.85 2.44 6.71
CA LEU A 78 -8.69 1.61 6.39
C LEU A 78 -7.81 2.30 5.35
N TYR A 79 -6.50 2.12 5.42
CA TYR A 79 -5.61 2.62 4.37
C TYR A 79 -4.40 1.72 4.10
N ILE A 80 -3.87 1.78 2.88
CA ILE A 80 -2.59 1.18 2.51
C ILE A 80 -1.65 2.29 2.05
N ASP A 81 -0.44 2.31 2.61
CA ASP A 81 0.66 3.14 2.14
C ASP A 81 1.53 2.32 1.20
N PHE A 82 1.69 2.79 -0.03
CA PHE A 82 2.54 2.17 -1.03
C PHE A 82 3.89 2.87 -1.09
N TYR A 83 4.95 2.08 -1.12
CA TYR A 83 6.33 2.55 -1.20
C TYR A 83 6.97 2.02 -2.49
N LEU A 84 7.45 2.91 -3.35
CA LEU A 84 8.21 2.51 -4.52
C LEU A 84 9.62 2.11 -4.08
N VAL A 85 9.96 0.84 -4.28
CA VAL A 85 11.32 0.37 -4.07
C VAL A 85 12.15 0.94 -5.22
N ASP A 86 13.12 1.83 -4.91
CA ASP A 86 14.06 2.32 -5.92
C ASP A 86 14.69 1.10 -6.61
N GLN A 87 14.38 0.91 -7.89
CA GLN A 87 15.13 -0.01 -8.73
C GLN A 87 16.59 0.45 -8.64
N PRO A 88 17.54 -0.43 -8.32
CA PRO A 88 18.94 -0.02 -8.25
C PRO A 88 19.29 0.68 -9.57
N GLU A 89 19.84 1.90 -9.49
CA GLU A 89 20.42 2.56 -10.66
C GLU A 89 21.34 1.52 -11.33
N GLU A 90 20.97 1.03 -12.52
CA GLU A 90 21.88 0.23 -13.32
C GLU A 90 23.07 1.15 -13.69
N ASP A 91 24.22 0.92 -13.04
CA ASP A 91 25.52 1.55 -13.33
C ASP A 91 25.92 1.45 -14.82
#